data_AF-I4CE99-F1
#
_entry.id   AF-I4CE99-F1
#
_cell.length_a   1.000
_cell.length_b   1.000
_cell.length_c   1.000
_cell.angle_alpha   90.00
_cell.angle_beta   90.00
_cell.angle_gamma   90.00
#
_symmetry.space_group_name_H-M   'P 1'
#
loop_
_entity.id
_entity.type
_entity.pdbx_description
1 polymer ?
#
loop_
_entity_poly.entity_id
_entity_poly.type
_entity_poly.pdbx_seq_one_letter_code
_entity_poly.pdbx_strand_id
1 'polypeptide(L)'
;MEKRKITAREVLADIRVGKNDSSLMQKYSLSAQGLQSVFQKLLRAGLITQQELNDRNPVSEQTVDIGLFICPACGNIQGKEFVTCPRCQFSLPGKAGSGSTTATTTAVETERDETRKKPSVTKSPARHPDFRNESAPATDLLRMAGYCRTLGIAAIVTYVIAVIGILAYLFVPSPSFGVSVLIGLVALGIPAVVLSIIVFMTMRVLTEAIKFLLSSFEHHTSPSAGD
;
A
#
# COMPACT_ATOMS: atom_id res chain seq x y z
N MET A 1 39.52 3.62 7.74
CA MET A 1 38.30 4.01 8.46
C MET A 1 37.96 2.93 9.47
N GLU A 2 38.09 3.24 10.75
CA GLU A 2 37.72 2.32 11.82
C GLU A 2 36.20 2.23 11.89
N LYS A 3 35.66 1.01 11.80
CA LYS A 3 34.21 0.78 11.85
C LYS A 3 33.76 0.97 13.29
N ARG A 4 33.16 2.13 13.60
CA ARG A 4 32.53 2.37 14.91
C ARG A 4 31.46 1.31 15.13
N LYS A 5 31.53 0.63 16.28
CA LYS A 5 30.49 -0.31 16.72
C LYS A 5 29.35 0.52 17.29
N ILE A 6 28.22 0.57 16.58
CA ILE A 6 27.01 1.24 17.03
C ILE A 6 26.13 0.18 17.72
N THR A 7 25.73 0.44 18.96
CA THR A 7 24.86 -0.50 19.68
C THR A 7 23.40 -0.24 19.32
N ALA A 8 22.66 -1.31 18.98
CA ALA A 8 21.25 -1.20 18.58
C ALA A 8 20.36 -0.62 19.70
N ARG A 9 20.71 -0.88 20.97
CA ARG A 9 19.96 -0.41 22.14
C ARG A 9 20.01 1.12 22.30
N GLU A 10 21.17 1.73 22.08
CA GLU A 10 21.31 3.19 22.17
C GLU A 10 20.51 3.90 21.09
N VAL A 11 20.58 3.39 19.85
CA VAL A 11 19.81 3.94 18.73
C VAL A 11 18.31 3.83 19.02
N LEU A 12 17.86 2.70 19.55
CA LEU A 12 16.46 2.49 19.92
C LEU A 12 15.98 3.46 21.02
N ALA A 13 16.81 3.68 22.05
CA ALA A 13 16.49 4.62 23.12
C ALA A 13 16.34 6.05 22.59
N ASP A 14 17.27 6.49 21.74
CA ASP A 14 17.20 7.79 21.08
C ASP A 14 15.98 7.91 20.16
N ILE A 15 15.59 6.81 19.50
CA ILE A 15 14.42 6.77 18.64
C ILE A 15 13.13 6.98 19.45
N ARG A 16 13.00 6.29 20.59
CA ARG A 16 11.82 6.35 21.47
C ARG A 16 11.66 7.68 22.18
N VAL A 17 12.75 8.42 22.36
CA VAL A 17 12.74 9.80 22.86
C VAL A 17 12.29 10.79 21.77
N GLY A 18 12.09 10.33 20.52
CA GLY A 18 11.59 11.16 19.42
C GLY A 18 12.68 12.00 18.75
N LYS A 19 13.95 11.57 18.77
CA LYS A 19 15.00 12.31 18.04
C LYS A 19 14.78 12.29 16.54
N ASN A 20 14.95 13.44 15.89
CA ASN A 20 14.94 13.57 14.43
C ASN A 20 16.12 12.83 13.78
N ASP A 21 15.92 12.42 12.53
CA ASP A 21 16.90 11.63 11.77
C ASP A 21 18.22 12.37 11.53
N SER A 22 18.17 13.69 11.34
CA SER A 22 19.36 14.55 11.27
C SER A 22 20.21 14.49 12.56
N SER A 23 19.55 14.46 13.72
CA SER A 23 20.22 14.35 15.02
C SER A 23 20.82 12.96 15.24
N LEU A 24 20.15 11.90 14.76
CA LEU A 24 20.68 10.54 14.79
C LEU A 24 21.91 10.41 13.87
N MET A 25 21.82 10.94 12.64
CA MET A 25 22.94 10.94 11.69
C MET A 25 24.16 11.66 12.27
N GLN A 26 23.97 12.82 12.88
CA GLN A 26 25.06 13.57 13.49
C GLN A 26 25.68 12.82 14.68
N LYS A 27 24.85 12.32 15.61
CA LYS A 27 25.32 11.62 16.82
C LYS A 27 26.09 10.34 16.50
N TYR A 28 25.59 9.54 15.55
CA TYR A 28 26.19 8.26 15.20
C TYR A 28 27.16 8.36 14.00
N SER A 29 27.36 9.56 13.45
CA SER A 29 28.16 9.81 12.24
C SER A 29 27.75 8.93 11.06
N LEU A 30 26.44 8.75 10.88
CA LEU A 30 25.85 7.92 9.83
C LEU A 30 25.47 8.78 8.62
N SER A 31 25.66 8.23 7.42
CA SER A 31 24.99 8.76 6.22
C SER A 31 23.49 8.43 6.26
N ALA A 32 22.69 9.09 5.41
CA ALA A 32 21.25 8.79 5.29
C ALA A 32 21.01 7.31 4.96
N GLN A 33 21.77 6.75 4.02
CA GLN A 33 21.72 5.33 3.67
C GLN A 33 22.14 4.42 4.84
N GLY A 34 23.13 4.86 5.63
CA GLY A 34 23.56 4.16 6.84
C GLY A 34 22.45 4.11 7.89
N LEU A 35 21.74 5.22 8.09
CA LEU A 35 20.61 5.29 9.02
C LEU A 35 19.44 4.39 8.56
N GLN A 36 19.08 4.42 7.28
CA GLN A 36 18.07 3.54 6.71
C GLN A 36 18.41 2.05 6.92
N SER A 37 19.68 1.69 6.73
CA SER A 37 20.17 0.33 6.97
C SER A 37 20.05 -0.09 8.45
N VAL A 38 20.21 0.86 9.38
CA VAL A 38 20.01 0.61 10.81
C VAL A 38 18.53 0.39 11.11
N PHE A 39 17.63 1.22 10.57
CA PHE A 39 16.18 1.03 10.73
C PHE A 39 15.69 -0.31 10.20
N GLN A 40 16.14 -0.72 9.00
CA GLN A 40 15.80 -2.04 8.45
C GLN A 40 16.25 -3.19 9.35
N LYS A 41 17.43 -3.08 9.96
CA LYS A 41 17.93 -4.09 10.90
C LYS A 41 17.10 -4.14 12.17
N LEU A 42 16.68 -2.99 12.69
CA LEU A 42 15.79 -2.91 13.86
C LEU A 42 14.40 -3.50 13.56
N LEU A 43 13.83 -3.22 12.38
CA LEU A 43 12.56 -3.80 11.91
C LEU A 43 12.65 -5.32 11.79
N ARG A 44 13.70 -5.85 11.14
CA ARG A 44 13.91 -7.30 11.02
C ARG A 44 14.09 -7.99 12.37
N ALA A 45 14.66 -7.29 13.33
CA ALA A 45 14.82 -7.79 14.70
C ALA A 45 13.53 -7.65 15.55
N GLY A 46 12.46 -7.03 15.02
CA GLY A 46 11.22 -6.79 15.74
C GLY A 46 11.37 -5.82 16.92
N LEU A 47 12.41 -4.99 16.92
CA LEU A 47 12.66 -4.03 18.00
C LEU A 47 11.89 -2.71 17.82
N ILE A 48 11.54 -2.42 16.58
CA ILE A 48 10.71 -1.29 16.16
C ILE A 48 9.64 -1.79 15.20
N THR A 49 8.47 -1.16 15.23
CA THR A 49 7.38 -1.43 14.29
C THR A 49 7.41 -0.49 13.10
N GLN A 50 6.79 -0.88 11.98
CA GLN A 50 6.70 -0.01 10.81
C GLN A 50 5.92 1.28 11.12
N GLN A 51 4.92 1.18 12.01
CA GLN A 51 4.13 2.31 12.46
C GLN A 51 4.98 3.35 13.19
N GLU A 52 5.80 2.93 14.16
CA GLU A 52 6.73 3.83 14.87
C GLU A 52 7.74 4.51 13.91
N LEU A 53 8.12 3.84 12.81
CA LEU A 53 8.99 4.45 11.79
C LEU A 53 8.24 5.50 10.96
N ASN A 54 7.01 5.21 10.58
CA ASN A 54 6.17 6.11 9.80
C ASN A 54 5.79 7.36 10.60
N ASP A 55 5.47 7.21 11.89
CA ASP A 55 5.14 8.32 12.80
C ASP A 55 6.34 9.29 12.98
N ARG A 56 7.56 8.80 12.78
CA ARG A 56 8.80 9.57 12.89
C ARG A 56 9.21 10.30 11.63
N ASN A 57 8.69 9.90 10.47
CA ASN A 57 8.87 10.67 9.27
C ASN A 57 7.72 11.68 9.31
N PRO A 58 7.90 12.89 9.88
CA PRO A 58 6.84 13.86 9.81
C PRO A 58 6.51 13.99 8.34
N VAL A 59 5.24 13.79 8.03
CA VAL A 59 4.67 13.89 6.69
C VAL A 59 5.04 15.23 6.00
N SER A 60 5.66 16.15 6.73
CA SER A 60 6.07 17.50 6.39
C SER A 60 7.48 17.68 5.76
N GLU A 61 8.01 16.70 5.01
CA GLU A 61 8.28 17.06 3.61
C GLU A 61 6.96 16.90 2.86
N GLN A 62 5.96 17.65 3.34
CA GLN A 62 4.86 18.10 2.55
C GLN A 62 5.59 18.79 1.43
N THR A 63 5.70 18.09 0.31
CA THR A 63 5.52 18.76 -0.97
C THR A 63 4.29 19.61 -0.72
N VAL A 64 4.53 20.87 -0.36
CA VAL A 64 3.51 21.92 -0.38
C VAL A 64 2.77 21.58 -1.65
N ASP A 65 1.50 21.23 -1.59
CA ASP A 65 0.78 20.98 -2.82
C ASP A 65 0.85 22.33 -3.54
N ILE A 66 1.81 22.54 -4.46
CA ILE A 66 2.09 23.86 -5.07
C ILE A 66 0.93 24.17 -6.04
N GLY A 67 -0.30 23.73 -5.76
CA GLY A 67 -1.48 23.82 -6.60
C GLY A 67 -1.10 23.61 -8.07
N LEU A 68 -0.27 22.59 -8.36
CA LEU A 68 0.29 22.41 -9.69
C LEU A 68 -0.78 21.71 -10.52
N PHE A 69 -1.61 22.50 -11.17
CA PHE A 69 -2.62 22.03 -12.10
C PHE A 69 -1.95 21.61 -13.40
N ILE A 70 -2.03 20.32 -13.74
CA ILE A 70 -1.53 19.78 -14.99
C ILE A 70 -2.67 19.78 -16.01
N CYS A 71 -2.48 20.45 -17.16
CA CYS A 71 -3.47 20.42 -18.23
C CYS A 71 -3.56 19.02 -18.86
N PRO A 72 -4.74 18.37 -18.88
CA PRO A 72 -4.87 17.00 -19.39
C PRO A 72 -4.67 16.89 -20.90
N ALA A 73 -4.84 17.98 -21.65
CA ALA A 73 -4.68 17.96 -23.11
C ALA A 73 -3.22 18.13 -23.58
N CYS A 74 -2.40 18.90 -22.85
CA CYS A 74 -1.03 19.21 -23.29
C CYS A 74 0.07 18.97 -22.23
N GLY A 75 -0.29 18.54 -21.02
CA GLY A 75 0.66 18.27 -19.94
C GLY A 75 1.32 19.50 -19.32
N ASN A 76 0.91 20.72 -19.69
CA ASN A 76 1.53 21.94 -19.18
C ASN A 76 1.14 22.15 -17.70
N ILE A 77 2.14 22.33 -16.85
CA ILE A 77 1.96 22.53 -15.41
C ILE A 77 1.69 24.02 -15.14
N GLN A 78 0.70 24.32 -14.30
CA GLN A 78 0.28 25.68 -13.93
C GLN A 78 0.19 25.80 -12.41
N GLY A 79 0.72 26.87 -11.82
CA GLY A 79 0.63 27.09 -10.36
C GLY A 79 -0.70 27.71 -9.88
N LYS A 80 -1.71 27.83 -10.76
CA LYS A 80 -3.04 28.38 -10.44
C LYS A 80 -4.12 27.60 -11.19
N GLU A 81 -5.28 27.48 -10.57
CA GLU A 81 -6.46 26.86 -11.20
C GLU A 81 -6.86 27.69 -12.43
N PHE A 82 -7.11 27.01 -13.56
CA PHE A 82 -7.50 27.64 -14.82
C PHE A 82 -8.78 26.99 -15.36
N VAL A 83 -9.67 27.81 -15.93
CA VAL A 83 -10.86 27.32 -16.66
C VAL A 83 -10.46 26.84 -18.05
N THR A 84 -9.50 27.54 -18.67
CA THR A 84 -9.00 27.28 -20.02
C THR A 84 -7.48 27.30 -20.02
N CYS A 85 -6.85 26.28 -20.59
CA CYS A 85 -5.38 26.21 -20.63
C CYS A 85 -4.80 27.28 -21.57
N PRO A 86 -3.83 28.11 -21.14
CA PRO A 86 -3.27 29.18 -21.98
C PRO A 86 -2.45 28.67 -23.18
N ARG A 87 -2.01 27.40 -23.14
CA ARG A 87 -1.15 26.82 -24.19
C ARG A 87 -1.94 26.14 -25.30
N CYS A 88 -2.99 25.38 -24.96
CA CYS A 88 -3.75 24.56 -25.91
C CYS A 88 -5.25 24.89 -25.94
N GLN A 89 -5.70 25.88 -25.17
CA GLN A 89 -7.09 26.33 -25.10
C GLN A 89 -8.11 25.26 -24.65
N PHE A 90 -7.64 24.17 -24.05
CA PHE A 90 -8.52 23.12 -23.51
C PHE A 90 -9.32 23.65 -22.32
N SER A 91 -10.64 23.42 -22.34
CA SER A 91 -11.58 23.74 -21.27
C SER A 91 -12.17 22.47 -20.68
N LEU A 92 -12.27 22.41 -19.35
CA LEU A 92 -12.84 21.25 -18.64
C LEU A 92 -14.37 21.24 -18.81
N PRO A 93 -14.96 20.22 -19.46
CA PRO A 93 -16.41 20.12 -19.58
C PRO A 93 -17.02 19.82 -18.19
N GLY A 94 -17.88 20.70 -17.69
CA GLY A 94 -18.67 20.46 -16.47
C GLY A 94 -18.46 21.43 -15.30
N LYS A 95 -17.48 22.35 -15.34
CA LYS A 95 -17.35 23.45 -14.36
C LYS A 95 -18.00 24.76 -14.84
N ALA A 96 -19.20 24.66 -15.40
CA ALA A 96 -19.99 25.84 -15.72
C ALA A 96 -20.71 26.33 -14.45
N GLY A 97 -20.11 27.27 -13.72
CA GLY A 97 -20.90 28.15 -12.82
C GLY A 97 -20.72 28.00 -11.31
N SER A 98 -19.49 27.79 -10.81
CA SER A 98 -19.18 28.25 -9.44
C SER A 98 -18.39 29.55 -9.55
N GLY A 99 -19.11 30.68 -9.54
CA GLY A 99 -18.51 32.02 -9.62
C GLY A 99 -17.51 32.28 -8.51
N SER A 100 -16.23 32.10 -8.80
CA SER A 100 -15.13 32.78 -8.13
C SER A 100 -14.63 33.87 -9.07
N THR A 101 -15.22 35.05 -8.96
CA THR A 101 -14.72 36.28 -9.57
C THR A 101 -13.40 36.65 -8.88
N THR A 102 -12.32 35.99 -9.27
CA THR A 102 -10.97 36.41 -8.89
C THR A 102 -10.60 37.59 -9.79
N ALA A 103 -10.72 38.78 -9.22
CA ALA A 103 -10.38 40.03 -9.86
C ALA A 103 -8.96 40.00 -10.46
N THR A 104 -8.90 40.36 -11.73
CA THR A 104 -7.72 40.75 -12.49
C THR A 104 -6.83 41.67 -11.66
N THR A 105 -5.73 41.15 -11.15
CA THR A 105 -4.63 41.97 -10.62
C THR A 105 -3.75 42.36 -11.80
N THR A 106 -4.09 43.48 -12.44
CA THR A 106 -3.19 44.20 -13.32
C THR A 106 -2.18 44.91 -12.44
N ALA A 107 -0.90 44.62 -12.66
CA ALA A 107 0.20 45.35 -12.07
C ALA A 107 0.12 46.83 -12.52
N VAL A 108 -0.05 47.73 -11.55
CA VAL A 108 0.39 49.12 -11.65
C VAL A 108 1.38 49.32 -10.51
N GLU A 109 2.62 49.58 -10.92
CA GLU A 109 3.73 50.06 -10.13
C GLU A 109 3.40 51.47 -9.61
N THR A 110 3.34 51.68 -8.30
CA THR A 110 3.57 52.99 -7.67
C THR A 110 4.01 52.82 -6.21
N GLU A 111 5.08 53.52 -5.89
CA GLU A 111 5.70 53.81 -4.59
C GLU A 111 4.76 54.00 -3.39
N ARG A 112 5.27 53.56 -2.22
CA ARG A 112 5.32 54.27 -0.92
C ARG A 112 4.01 54.88 -0.40
N ASP A 113 3.45 54.33 0.68
CA ASP A 113 3.52 54.96 2.01
C ASP A 113 2.82 54.12 3.09
N GLU A 114 3.29 54.35 4.30
CA GLU A 114 3.05 53.72 5.58
C GLU A 114 1.69 54.12 6.17
N THR A 115 0.79 53.16 6.47
CA THR A 115 -0.03 53.18 7.72
C THR A 115 -0.92 51.94 7.90
N ARG A 116 -0.46 51.08 8.79
CA ARG A 116 -1.22 50.42 9.89
C ARG A 116 -2.76 50.53 9.81
N LYS A 117 -3.43 49.46 9.32
CA LYS A 117 -4.82 49.17 9.71
C LYS A 117 -5.08 47.68 9.91
N LYS A 118 -5.67 47.40 11.06
CA LYS A 118 -5.94 46.12 11.73
C LYS A 118 -6.87 45.23 10.87
N PRO A 119 -6.56 43.93 10.64
CA PRO A 119 -7.44 43.06 9.88
C PRO A 119 -8.64 42.61 10.72
N SER A 120 -9.84 42.88 10.21
CA SER A 120 -11.11 42.36 10.71
C SER A 120 -11.30 40.92 10.29
N VAL A 121 -11.53 40.06 11.27
CA VAL A 121 -11.83 38.64 11.15
C VAL A 121 -13.16 38.44 10.42
N THR A 122 -13.09 38.02 9.16
CA THR A 122 -14.25 37.52 8.41
C THR A 122 -14.49 36.06 8.77
N LYS A 123 -15.63 35.82 9.42
CA LYS A 123 -16.12 34.54 9.90
C LYS A 123 -16.50 33.66 8.69
N SER A 124 -15.68 32.65 8.41
CA SER A 124 -15.92 31.67 7.33
C SER A 124 -17.03 30.68 7.75
N PRO A 125 -18.00 30.35 6.89
CA PRO A 125 -19.08 29.43 7.22
C PRO A 125 -18.60 27.98 7.22
N ALA A 126 -18.91 27.28 8.31
CA ALA A 126 -18.66 25.86 8.52
C ALA A 126 -19.32 25.04 7.40
N ARG A 127 -18.49 24.39 6.56
CA ARG A 127 -18.93 23.35 5.63
C ARG A 127 -18.67 22.00 6.30
N HIS A 128 -19.76 21.30 6.58
CA HIS A 128 -19.82 19.96 7.14
C HIS A 128 -19.04 18.97 6.26
N PRO A 129 -18.06 18.21 6.79
CA PRO A 129 -17.52 17.05 6.12
C PRO A 129 -18.24 15.81 6.63
N ASP A 130 -19.21 15.31 5.87
CA ASP A 130 -19.70 13.92 6.02
C ASP A 130 -19.29 13.13 4.79
N PHE A 131 -17.98 13.05 4.55
CA PHE A 131 -17.42 11.92 3.84
C PHE A 131 -17.28 10.81 4.87
N ARG A 132 -18.30 9.95 4.92
CA ARG A 132 -18.24 8.68 5.66
C ARG A 132 -16.90 8.02 5.34
N ASN A 133 -16.10 7.87 6.40
CA ASN A 133 -14.95 6.99 6.47
C ASN A 133 -15.38 5.57 6.07
N GLU A 134 -15.28 5.25 4.78
CA GLU A 134 -15.30 3.89 4.26
C GLU A 134 -13.89 3.28 4.40
N SER A 135 -13.35 3.35 5.62
CA SER A 135 -12.03 2.85 6.00
C SER A 135 -12.15 1.49 6.68
N ALA A 136 -12.69 0.51 5.96
CA ALA A 136 -12.72 -0.88 6.46
C ALA A 136 -12.42 -2.01 5.44
N PRO A 137 -11.64 -1.85 4.34
CA PRO A 137 -11.27 -3.01 3.51
C PRO A 137 -10.09 -3.84 4.07
N ALA A 138 -9.27 -3.28 4.98
CA ALA A 138 -8.02 -3.92 5.41
C ALA A 138 -8.24 -5.17 6.29
N THR A 139 -9.29 -5.20 7.11
CA THR A 139 -9.59 -6.34 8.00
C THR A 139 -10.18 -7.53 7.26
N ASP A 140 -10.94 -7.29 6.20
CA ASP A 140 -11.55 -8.37 5.40
C ASP A 140 -10.51 -9.11 4.56
N LEU A 141 -9.47 -8.40 4.13
CA LEU A 141 -8.40 -8.97 3.34
C LEU A 141 -7.53 -9.97 4.14
N LEU A 142 -7.24 -9.66 5.41
CA LEU A 142 -6.55 -10.57 6.32
C LEU A 142 -7.38 -11.83 6.63
N ARG A 143 -8.71 -11.70 6.74
CA ARG A 143 -9.59 -12.86 6.86
C ARG A 143 -9.57 -13.72 5.60
N MET A 144 -9.63 -13.10 4.42
CA MET A 144 -9.55 -13.81 3.14
C MET A 144 -8.24 -14.59 2.98
N ALA A 145 -7.11 -13.99 3.35
CA ALA A 145 -5.81 -14.67 3.35
C ALA A 145 -5.79 -15.86 4.33
N GLY A 146 -6.41 -15.71 5.50
CA GLY A 146 -6.62 -16.81 6.46
C GLY A 146 -7.40 -17.97 5.84
N TYR A 147 -8.54 -17.69 5.20
CA TYR A 147 -9.38 -18.69 4.55
C TYR A 147 -8.64 -19.47 3.46
N CYS A 148 -7.90 -18.78 2.59
CA CYS A 148 -7.07 -19.42 1.56
C CYS A 148 -6.04 -20.38 2.16
N ARG A 149 -5.40 -20.02 3.28
CA ARG A 149 -4.40 -20.86 3.93
C ARG A 149 -5.04 -22.12 4.54
N THR A 150 -6.19 -21.99 5.21
CA THR A 150 -6.93 -23.15 5.74
C THR A 150 -7.45 -24.07 4.63
N LEU A 151 -7.97 -23.53 3.53
CA LEU A 151 -8.41 -24.31 2.38
C LEU A 151 -7.24 -25.07 1.73
N GLY A 152 -6.08 -24.41 1.59
CA GLY A 152 -4.87 -25.04 1.07
C GLY A 152 -4.41 -26.23 1.93
N ILE A 153 -4.40 -26.07 3.26
CA ILE A 153 -4.04 -27.16 4.18
C ILE A 153 -5.06 -28.30 4.10
N ALA A 154 -6.36 -27.99 4.11
CA ALA A 154 -7.42 -29.00 4.01
C ALA A 154 -7.33 -29.81 2.71
N ALA A 155 -7.03 -29.15 1.59
CA ALA A 155 -6.82 -29.82 0.29
C ALA A 155 -5.62 -30.78 0.34
N ILE A 156 -4.49 -30.36 0.92
CA ILE A 156 -3.29 -31.20 1.07
C ILE A 156 -3.61 -32.42 1.96
N VAL A 157 -4.25 -32.22 3.11
CA VAL A 157 -4.62 -33.31 4.02
C VAL A 157 -5.56 -34.31 3.33
N THR A 158 -6.55 -33.82 2.60
CA THR A 158 -7.50 -34.66 1.85
C THR A 158 -6.78 -35.48 0.78
N TYR A 159 -5.84 -34.87 0.05
CA TYR A 159 -5.01 -35.57 -0.93
C TYR A 159 -4.15 -36.66 -0.29
N VAL A 160 -3.50 -36.38 0.84
CA VAL A 160 -2.68 -37.36 1.57
C VAL A 160 -3.53 -38.55 2.03
N ILE A 161 -4.72 -38.30 2.59
CA ILE A 161 -5.66 -39.38 3.01
C ILE A 161 -6.07 -40.24 1.81
N ALA A 162 -6.39 -39.63 0.67
CA ALA A 162 -6.75 -40.36 -0.54
C ALA A 162 -5.61 -41.25 -1.04
N VAL A 163 -4.38 -40.73 -1.08
CA VAL A 163 -3.18 -41.50 -1.46
C VAL A 163 -2.94 -42.65 -0.50
N ILE A 164 -3.03 -42.42 0.82
CA ILE A 164 -2.89 -43.48 1.82
C ILE A 164 -3.99 -44.54 1.66
N GLY A 165 -5.23 -44.14 1.40
CA GLY A 165 -6.34 -45.07 1.14
C GLY A 165 -6.10 -45.94 -0.09
N ILE A 166 -5.58 -45.37 -1.18
CA ILE A 166 -5.20 -46.12 -2.39
C ILE A 166 -4.06 -47.09 -2.07
N LEU A 167 -3.01 -46.64 -1.36
CA LEU A 167 -1.88 -47.50 -0.99
C LEU A 167 -2.30 -48.64 -0.06
N ALA A 168 -3.15 -48.36 0.94
CA ALA A 168 -3.70 -49.37 1.83
C ALA A 168 -4.55 -50.39 1.07
N TYR A 169 -5.39 -49.92 0.13
CA TYR A 169 -6.19 -50.79 -0.73
C TYR A 169 -5.32 -51.71 -1.59
N LEU A 170 -4.21 -51.21 -2.14
CA LEU A 170 -3.24 -52.02 -2.88
C LEU A 170 -2.52 -53.06 -2.02
N PHE A 171 -2.38 -52.81 -0.71
CA PHE A 171 -1.69 -53.69 0.23
C PHE A 171 -2.57 -54.75 0.87
N VAL A 172 -3.90 -54.66 0.77
CA VAL A 172 -4.80 -55.70 1.29
C VAL A 172 -4.82 -56.87 0.30
N PRO A 173 -4.28 -58.05 0.66
CA PRO A 173 -4.27 -59.21 -0.22
C PRO A 173 -5.67 -59.83 -0.24
N SER A 174 -6.55 -59.29 -1.07
CA SER A 174 -7.88 -59.83 -1.28
C SER A 174 -7.87 -60.87 -2.42
N PRO A 175 -8.20 -62.15 -2.16
CA PRO A 175 -7.94 -63.27 -3.09
C PRO A 175 -8.93 -63.42 -4.26
N SER A 176 -9.85 -62.47 -4.51
CA SER A 176 -10.88 -62.66 -5.54
C SER A 176 -11.47 -61.36 -6.09
N PHE A 177 -10.64 -60.38 -6.45
CA PHE A 177 -11.12 -59.23 -7.21
C PHE A 177 -10.99 -59.49 -8.71
N GLY A 178 -12.14 -59.58 -9.40
CA GLY A 178 -12.18 -59.69 -10.86
C GLY A 178 -11.59 -58.44 -11.51
N VAL A 179 -10.97 -58.64 -12.69
CA VAL A 179 -10.31 -57.60 -13.52
C VAL A 179 -11.19 -56.36 -13.73
N SER A 180 -12.52 -56.54 -13.73
CA SER A 180 -13.53 -55.48 -13.87
C SER A 180 -13.44 -54.39 -12.79
N VAL A 181 -13.12 -54.76 -11.54
CA VAL A 181 -13.00 -53.78 -10.43
C VAL A 181 -11.73 -52.96 -10.56
N LEU A 182 -10.64 -53.58 -11.02
CA LEU A 182 -9.38 -52.89 -11.30
C LEU A 182 -9.53 -51.86 -12.43
N ILE A 183 -10.23 -52.23 -13.51
CA ILE A 183 -10.51 -51.31 -14.63
C ILE A 183 -11.37 -50.13 -14.16
N GLY A 184 -12.41 -50.38 -13.35
CA GLY A 184 -13.26 -49.32 -12.80
C GLY A 184 -12.47 -48.33 -11.91
N LEU A 185 -11.59 -48.84 -11.04
CA LEU A 185 -10.74 -48.02 -10.19
C LEU A 185 -9.72 -47.19 -10.98
N VAL A 186 -9.11 -47.76 -12.01
CA VAL A 186 -8.17 -47.03 -12.87
C VAL A 186 -8.88 -45.98 -13.70
N ALA A 187 -10.05 -46.30 -14.25
CA ALA A 187 -10.85 -45.39 -15.07
C ALA A 187 -11.38 -44.18 -14.30
N LEU A 188 -11.71 -44.33 -13.01
CA LEU A 188 -12.17 -43.24 -12.14
C LEU A 188 -11.03 -42.55 -11.38
N GLY A 189 -9.98 -43.28 -11.03
CA GLY A 189 -8.86 -42.76 -10.25
C GLY A 189 -8.00 -41.77 -11.01
N ILE A 190 -7.66 -42.06 -12.27
CA ILE A 190 -6.80 -41.16 -13.08
C ILE A 190 -7.46 -39.79 -13.29
N PRO A 191 -8.73 -39.68 -13.73
CA PRO A 191 -9.39 -38.39 -13.86
C PRO A 191 -9.48 -37.61 -12.55
N ALA A 192 -9.75 -38.28 -11.43
CA ALA A 192 -9.85 -37.63 -10.12
C ALA A 192 -8.50 -37.04 -9.66
N VAL A 193 -7.39 -37.74 -9.90
CA VAL A 193 -6.04 -37.25 -9.59
C VAL A 193 -5.69 -36.06 -10.50
N VAL A 194 -5.99 -36.15 -11.79
CA VAL A 194 -5.74 -35.05 -12.75
C VAL A 194 -6.54 -33.81 -12.37
N LEU A 195 -7.83 -33.95 -12.03
CA LEU A 195 -8.68 -32.84 -11.58
C LEU A 195 -8.12 -32.20 -10.29
N SER A 196 -7.64 -33.02 -9.35
CA SER A 196 -7.04 -32.52 -8.11
C SER A 196 -5.77 -31.69 -8.38
N ILE A 197 -4.93 -32.14 -9.33
CA ILE A 197 -3.72 -31.39 -9.73
C ILE A 197 -4.10 -30.07 -10.42
N ILE A 198 -5.10 -30.08 -11.31
CA ILE A 198 -5.58 -28.87 -11.98
C ILE A 198 -6.08 -27.86 -10.96
N VAL A 199 -6.93 -28.28 -10.01
CA VAL A 199 -7.45 -27.42 -8.93
C VAL A 199 -6.32 -26.87 -8.05
N PHE A 200 -5.31 -27.68 -7.76
CA PHE A 200 -4.15 -27.22 -7.00
C PHE A 200 -3.35 -26.15 -7.75
N MET A 201 -3.11 -26.36 -9.04
CA MET A 201 -2.40 -25.40 -9.87
C MET A 201 -3.17 -24.09 -10.02
N THR A 202 -4.49 -24.14 -10.23
CA THR A 202 -5.32 -22.92 -10.32
C THR A 202 -5.31 -22.15 -9.00
N MET A 203 -5.42 -22.83 -7.86
CA MET A 203 -5.32 -22.20 -6.54
C MET A 203 -3.96 -21.53 -6.31
N ARG A 204 -2.87 -22.17 -6.76
CA ARG A 204 -1.52 -21.60 -6.64
C ARG A 204 -1.36 -20.34 -7.50
N VAL A 205 -1.80 -20.39 -8.76
CA VAL A 205 -1.77 -19.24 -9.68
C VAL A 205 -2.62 -18.10 -9.13
N LEU A 206 -3.81 -18.42 -8.60
CA LEU A 206 -4.68 -17.44 -7.97
C LEU A 206 -4.02 -16.79 -6.76
N THR A 207 -3.30 -17.57 -5.94
CA THR A 207 -2.57 -17.04 -4.77
C THR A 207 -1.48 -16.05 -5.18
N GLU A 208 -0.69 -16.34 -6.21
CA GLU A 208 0.33 -15.42 -6.72
C GLU A 208 -0.29 -14.17 -7.37
N ALA A 209 -1.40 -14.34 -8.11
CA ALA A 209 -2.12 -13.22 -8.70
C ALA A 209 -2.70 -12.28 -7.62
N ILE A 210 -3.29 -12.85 -6.56
CA ILE A 210 -3.76 -12.08 -5.40
C ILE A 210 -2.58 -11.34 -4.77
N LYS A 211 -1.45 -12.00 -4.56
CA LYS A 211 -0.26 -11.36 -3.98
C LYS A 211 0.24 -10.17 -4.82
N PHE A 212 0.23 -10.29 -6.14
CA PHE A 212 0.59 -9.20 -7.05
C PHE A 212 -0.40 -8.03 -6.96
N LEU A 213 -1.71 -8.33 -6.91
CA LEU A 213 -2.74 -7.31 -6.72
C LEU A 213 -2.58 -6.57 -5.39
N LEU A 214 -2.28 -7.29 -4.31
CA LEU A 214 -2.04 -6.67 -2.99
C LEU A 214 -0.83 -5.75 -3.01
N SER A 215 0.27 -6.18 -3.62
CA SER A 215 1.46 -5.34 -3.79
C SER A 215 1.17 -4.08 -4.62
N SER A 216 0.27 -4.17 -5.60
CA SER A 216 -0.13 -3.02 -6.41
C SER A 216 -1.02 -2.05 -5.62
N PHE A 217 -1.92 -2.56 -4.79
CA PHE A 217 -2.77 -1.73 -3.92
C PHE A 217 -1.96 -0.98 -2.86
N GLU A 218 -0.94 -1.59 -2.25
CA GLU A 218 -0.03 -0.91 -1.32
C GLU A 218 0.67 0.31 -1.94
N HIS A 219 0.93 0.29 -3.25
CA HIS A 219 1.51 1.44 -3.95
C HIS A 219 0.50 2.58 -4.20
N HIS A 220 -0.79 2.29 -4.26
CA HIS A 220 -1.84 3.29 -4.57
C HIS A 220 -2.55 3.86 -3.35
N THR A 221 -2.66 3.10 -2.27
CA THR A 221 -3.34 3.54 -1.04
C THR A 221 -2.44 4.30 -0.09
N SER A 222 -1.18 4.58 -0.46
CA SER A 222 -0.39 5.59 0.23
C SER A 222 -1.14 6.92 0.05
N PRO A 223 -1.92 7.38 1.04
CA PRO A 223 -2.68 8.60 0.89
C PRO A 223 -1.62 9.67 0.74
N SER A 224 -1.72 10.44 -0.33
CA SER A 224 -1.10 11.75 -0.43
C SER A 224 -1.66 12.60 0.71
N ALA A 225 -1.15 12.39 1.92
CA ALA A 225 -1.34 13.28 3.04
C ALA A 225 -0.48 14.52 2.76
N GLY A 226 -0.89 15.31 1.77
CA GLY A 226 -0.59 16.74 1.74
C GLY A 226 -1.47 17.37 2.81
N ASP A 227 -0.90 18.10 3.76
CA ASP A 227 -0.95 19.56 3.66
C ASP A 227 -0.37 20.19 2.39
#